data_AF-E3FL25-F1
#
_entry.id   AF-E3FL25-F1
#
_cell.length_a   1.000
_cell.length_b   1.000
_cell.length_c   1.000
_cell.angle_alpha   90.00
_cell.angle_beta   90.00
_cell.angle_gamma   90.00
#
_symmetry.space_group_name_H-M   'P 1'
#
loop_
_entity.id
_entity.type
_entity.pdbx_description
1 polymer ?
#
loop_
_entity_poly.entity_id
_entity_poly.type
_entity_poly.pdbx_seq_one_letter_code
_entity_poly.pdbx_strand_id
1 'polypeptide(L)'
;MIICPMCEHSQAQGSECENCGKKLQQAPQAAAVAVATLPELEQTQHTGGRAAVPSELLPELDFTRQKAGPDLPAQVLPEMETTRAAPVAPVNIEVVQDLDTGRAASDGVRTAAPTGAVVCRYCRNVQAEGLVCERCGMRLPRARVAPGAEARKGGSEEELAWKPCQKCRTPTRPGKLCSVCGTRVVADS
;
A
#
# COMPACT_ATOMS: atom_id res chain seq x y z
N MET A 1 -26.45 -0.48 15.97
CA MET A 1 -25.79 -1.42 16.91
C MET A 1 -24.39 -1.69 16.41
N ILE A 2 -23.40 -1.08 17.05
CA ILE A 2 -21.97 -1.26 16.77
C ILE A 2 -21.39 -2.04 17.96
N ILE A 3 -20.65 -3.11 17.69
CA ILE A 3 -19.98 -3.90 18.73
C ILE A 3 -18.51 -3.47 18.78
N CYS A 4 -18.04 -3.05 19.95
CA CYS A 4 -16.65 -2.67 20.12
C CYS A 4 -15.73 -3.90 20.00
N PRO A 5 -14.74 -3.93 19.08
CA PRO A 5 -13.85 -5.08 18.92
C PRO A 5 -12.86 -5.24 20.09
N MET A 6 -12.81 -4.27 21.02
CA MET A 6 -11.89 -4.29 22.16
C MET A 6 -12.54 -4.73 23.47
N CYS A 7 -13.83 -4.44 23.68
CA CYS A 7 -14.51 -4.75 24.94
C CYS A 7 -15.90 -5.37 24.75
N GLU A 8 -16.27 -5.69 23.51
CA GLU A 8 -17.53 -6.35 23.10
C GLU A 8 -18.81 -5.62 23.53
N HIS A 9 -18.68 -4.40 24.06
CA HIS A 9 -19.82 -3.57 24.41
C HIS A 9 -20.62 -3.21 23.14
N SER A 10 -21.92 -3.51 23.19
CA SER A 10 -22.87 -3.13 22.15
C SER A 10 -23.41 -1.74 22.45
N GLN A 11 -23.21 -0.81 21.52
CA GLN A 11 -23.73 0.55 21.64
C GLN A 11 -24.58 0.92 20.42
N ALA A 12 -25.48 1.89 20.61
CA ALA A 12 -26.38 2.32 19.55
C ALA A 12 -25.65 3.06 18.42
N GLN A 13 -24.75 3.98 18.79
CA GLN A 13 -24.04 4.91 17.90
C GLN A 13 -22.74 5.42 18.56
N GLY A 14 -21.91 6.15 17.82
CA GLY A 14 -20.66 6.76 18.33
C GLY A 14 -19.41 6.33 17.56
N SER A 15 -18.47 7.27 17.36
CA SER A 15 -17.16 7.02 16.76
C SER A 15 -16.13 6.51 17.76
N GLU A 16 -16.49 6.50 19.05
CA GLU A 16 -15.73 5.94 20.16
C GLU A 16 -16.63 5.02 20.99
N CYS A 17 -16.01 4.04 21.66
CA CYS A 17 -16.76 3.14 22.53
C CYS A 17 -17.12 3.82 23.86
N GLU A 18 -18.40 3.81 24.24
CA GLU A 18 -18.90 4.39 25.51
C GLU A 18 -18.28 3.70 26.75
N ASN A 19 -17.83 2.45 26.61
CA ASN A 19 -17.26 1.67 27.71
C ASN A 19 -15.72 1.77 27.80
N CYS A 20 -15.00 1.77 26.67
CA CYS A 20 -13.52 1.72 26.68
C CYS A 20 -12.81 2.88 25.98
N GLY A 21 -13.55 3.86 25.44
CA GLY A 21 -13.02 5.06 24.78
C GLY A 21 -12.24 4.79 23.49
N LYS A 22 -12.25 3.56 22.97
CA LYS A 22 -11.53 3.21 21.74
C LYS A 22 -12.31 3.70 20.53
N LYS A 23 -11.60 4.38 19.62
CA LYS A 23 -12.13 4.82 18.33
C LYS A 23 -12.54 3.62 17.49
N LEU A 24 -13.82 3.54 17.15
CA LEU A 24 -14.37 2.52 16.28
C LEU A 24 -14.14 2.99 14.84
N GLN A 25 -13.34 2.24 14.07
CA GLN A 25 -13.00 2.58 12.69
C GLN A 25 -14.25 2.45 11.81
N GLN A 26 -15.00 3.53 11.65
CA GLN A 26 -16.06 3.62 10.67
C GLN A 26 -15.42 3.95 9.32
N ALA A 27 -15.50 3.03 8.36
CA ALA A 27 -14.98 3.28 7.01
C ALA A 27 -15.75 4.45 6.37
N PRO A 28 -15.08 5.52 5.92
CA PRO A 28 -15.75 6.58 5.18
C PRO A 28 -16.19 6.02 3.83
N GLN A 29 -17.48 6.13 3.51
CA GLN A 29 -17.94 5.96 2.14
C GLN A 29 -17.44 7.15 1.32
N ALA A 30 -16.37 6.93 0.56
CA ALA A 30 -15.87 7.91 -0.39
C ALA A 30 -16.87 8.05 -1.55
N ALA A 31 -17.50 9.21 -1.67
CA ALA A 31 -18.25 9.57 -2.87
C ALA A 31 -17.28 9.75 -4.05
N ALA A 32 -17.66 9.24 -5.23
CA ALA A 32 -16.91 9.44 -6.46
C ALA A 32 -16.92 10.94 -6.81
N VAL A 33 -15.77 11.58 -6.65
CA VAL A 33 -15.54 12.96 -7.09
C VAL A 33 -15.50 12.96 -8.61
N ALA A 34 -16.32 13.80 -9.25
CA ALA A 34 -16.25 14.01 -10.68
C ALA A 34 -14.93 14.73 -11.02
N VAL A 35 -13.97 13.99 -11.55
CA VAL A 35 -12.69 14.52 -12.00
C VAL A 35 -12.91 15.17 -13.37
N ALA A 36 -12.70 16.47 -13.46
CA ALA A 36 -12.73 17.19 -14.74
C ALA A 36 -11.53 16.75 -15.60
N THR A 37 -11.79 16.36 -16.85
CA THR A 37 -10.75 15.93 -17.79
C THR A 37 -10.00 17.14 -18.34
N LEU A 38 -8.68 17.19 -18.14
CA LEU A 38 -7.79 18.18 -18.75
C LEU A 38 -7.36 17.72 -20.15
N PRO A 39 -7.38 18.59 -21.18
CA PRO A 39 -7.14 18.21 -22.57
C PRO A 39 -5.68 17.80 -22.86
N GLU A 40 -4.74 18.19 -22.00
CA GLU A 40 -3.29 17.93 -22.14
C GLU A 40 -2.85 16.55 -21.60
N LEU A 41 -3.73 15.82 -20.89
CA LEU A 41 -3.44 14.49 -20.32
C LEU A 41 -4.03 13.39 -21.23
N GLU A 42 -3.24 12.37 -21.53
CA GLU A 42 -3.65 11.26 -22.40
C GLU A 42 -4.99 10.66 -21.94
N GLN A 43 -5.98 10.72 -22.84
CA GLN A 43 -7.39 10.39 -22.62
C GLN A 43 -7.64 8.87 -22.53
N THR A 44 -6.83 8.16 -21.74
CA THR A 44 -7.00 6.72 -21.48
C THR A 44 -8.15 6.44 -20.51
N GLN A 45 -8.81 7.47 -19.97
CA GLN A 45 -9.95 7.30 -19.08
C GLN A 45 -11.23 7.01 -19.87
N HIS A 46 -11.80 5.84 -19.64
CA HIS A 46 -13.11 5.50 -20.18
C HIS A 46 -14.20 6.40 -19.60
N THR A 47 -15.16 6.81 -20.44
CA THR A 47 -16.31 7.63 -20.07
C THR A 47 -17.05 7.02 -18.86
N GLY A 48 -17.23 7.80 -17.80
CA GLY A 48 -17.88 7.37 -16.56
C GLY A 48 -17.02 6.55 -15.59
N GLY A 49 -15.72 6.40 -15.83
CA GLY A 49 -14.75 5.76 -14.92
C GLY A 49 -14.97 4.26 -14.65
N ARG A 50 -16.06 3.68 -15.17
CA ARG A 50 -16.48 2.28 -15.01
C ARG A 50 -17.12 1.75 -16.30
N ALA A 51 -16.62 2.13 -17.47
CA ALA A 51 -17.04 1.48 -18.69
C ALA A 51 -16.62 0.00 -18.64
N ALA A 52 -17.53 -0.91 -18.94
CA ALA A 52 -17.22 -2.34 -19.02
C ALA A 52 -16.22 -2.55 -20.17
N VAL A 53 -14.99 -2.94 -19.83
CA VAL A 53 -13.97 -3.28 -20.81
C VAL A 53 -14.20 -4.73 -21.25
N PRO A 54 -14.40 -5.03 -22.54
CA PRO A 54 -14.46 -6.40 -23.01
C PRO A 54 -13.09 -7.05 -22.77
N SER A 55 -13.08 -8.08 -21.93
CA SER A 55 -11.88 -8.89 -21.67
C SER A 55 -12.14 -10.32 -22.12
N GLU A 56 -11.22 -10.87 -22.91
CA GLU A 56 -11.27 -12.26 -23.31
C GLU A 56 -10.93 -13.17 -22.12
N LEU A 57 -11.59 -14.34 -22.07
CA LEU A 57 -11.50 -15.27 -20.96
C LEU A 57 -10.16 -16.01 -20.99
N LEU A 58 -9.35 -15.84 -19.94
CA LEU A 58 -8.15 -16.64 -19.73
C LEU A 58 -8.54 -17.99 -19.12
N PRO A 59 -8.17 -19.13 -19.75
CA PRO A 59 -8.64 -20.46 -19.35
C PRO A 59 -8.14 -20.93 -17.97
N GLU A 60 -7.11 -20.28 -17.41
CA GLU A 60 -6.45 -20.67 -16.16
C GLU A 60 -7.03 -19.98 -14.89
N LEU A 61 -8.08 -19.15 -15.01
CA LEU A 61 -8.68 -18.44 -13.87
C LEU A 61 -10.01 -19.10 -13.43
N ASP A 62 -10.08 -19.56 -12.19
CA ASP A 62 -11.30 -20.13 -11.58
C ASP A 62 -12.44 -19.10 -11.49
N PHE A 63 -13.55 -19.40 -12.17
CA PHE A 63 -14.69 -18.50 -12.46
C PHE A 63 -15.67 -18.26 -11.30
N THR A 64 -15.50 -18.92 -10.16
CA THR A 64 -16.47 -18.85 -9.04
C THR A 64 -16.49 -17.48 -8.35
N ARG A 65 -15.53 -16.60 -8.64
CA ARG A 65 -15.47 -15.24 -8.07
C ARG A 65 -16.06 -14.14 -8.95
N GLN A 66 -16.31 -14.40 -10.24
CA GLN A 66 -16.79 -13.39 -11.20
C GLN A 66 -18.28 -13.49 -11.53
N LYS A 67 -18.93 -14.63 -11.27
CA LYS A 67 -20.40 -14.67 -11.25
C LYS A 67 -20.91 -14.05 -9.94
N ALA A 68 -21.03 -12.73 -9.92
CA ALA A 68 -22.20 -12.16 -9.26
C ALA A 68 -23.43 -12.87 -9.86
N GLY A 69 -24.38 -13.26 -9.01
CA GLY A 69 -25.51 -14.11 -9.40
C GLY A 69 -26.33 -13.56 -10.59
N PRO A 70 -27.37 -14.30 -11.03
CA PRO A 70 -28.21 -13.85 -12.14
C PRO A 70 -28.66 -12.39 -11.92
N ASP A 71 -28.68 -11.63 -13.02
CA ASP A 71 -29.06 -10.22 -13.06
C ASP A 71 -30.53 -10.10 -12.64
N LEU A 72 -30.75 -10.02 -11.33
CA LEU A 72 -32.07 -9.86 -10.74
C LEU A 72 -32.49 -8.40 -10.95
N PRO A 73 -33.73 -8.14 -11.38
CA PRO A 73 -34.21 -6.77 -11.46
C PRO A 73 -34.11 -6.12 -10.08
N ALA A 74 -33.64 -4.87 -10.04
CA ALA A 74 -33.50 -4.11 -8.81
C ALA A 74 -34.86 -4.06 -8.08
N GLN A 75 -34.98 -4.83 -7.00
CA GLN A 75 -36.17 -4.80 -6.15
C GLN A 75 -36.06 -3.57 -5.25
N VAL A 76 -36.91 -2.58 -5.52
CA VAL A 76 -37.09 -1.43 -4.65
C VAL A 76 -37.94 -1.89 -3.47
N LEU A 77 -37.32 -2.04 -2.29
CA LEU A 77 -38.02 -2.31 -1.05
C LEU A 77 -38.62 -0.98 -0.53
N PRO A 78 -39.95 -0.79 -0.55
CA PRO A 78 -40.56 0.48 -0.16
C PRO A 78 -40.44 0.79 1.34
N GLU A 79 -40.20 -0.23 2.15
CA GLU A 79 -40.01 -0.13 3.61
C GLU A 79 -38.55 0.21 3.99
N MET A 80 -37.62 0.21 3.02
CA MET A 80 -36.26 0.71 3.24
C MET A 80 -36.28 2.24 3.10
N GLU A 81 -36.25 2.95 4.22
CA GLU A 81 -35.92 4.37 4.24
C GLU A 81 -34.57 4.56 3.52
N THR A 82 -34.61 5.24 2.38
CA THR A 82 -33.41 5.61 1.64
C THR A 82 -32.67 6.63 2.49
N THR A 83 -31.63 6.19 3.21
CA THR A 83 -30.75 7.03 4.06
C THR A 83 -29.88 7.98 3.24
N ARG A 84 -30.44 8.60 2.21
CA ARG A 84 -29.77 9.66 1.46
C ARG A 84 -30.04 10.95 2.20
N ALA A 85 -29.01 11.46 2.86
CA ALA A 85 -29.03 12.82 3.39
C ALA A 85 -29.33 13.80 2.24
N ALA A 86 -30.21 14.77 2.50
CA ALA A 86 -30.39 15.90 1.60
C ALA A 86 -29.05 16.60 1.39
N PRO A 87 -28.76 17.13 0.18
CA PRO A 87 -27.51 17.83 -0.07
C PRO A 87 -27.37 18.99 0.91
N VAL A 88 -26.33 18.94 1.74
CA VAL A 88 -26.02 20.01 2.69
C VAL A 88 -25.43 21.17 1.90
N ALA A 89 -26.00 22.36 2.07
CA ALA A 89 -25.48 23.58 1.46
C ALA A 89 -24.02 23.82 1.91
N PRO A 90 -23.16 24.39 1.07
CA PRO A 90 -21.78 24.65 1.44
C PRO A 90 -21.72 25.56 2.66
N VAL A 91 -21.24 25.02 3.78
CA VAL A 91 -20.97 25.80 4.99
C VAL A 91 -19.61 26.45 4.82
N ASN A 92 -19.58 27.78 4.93
CA ASN A 92 -18.34 28.52 4.86
C ASN A 92 -17.53 28.27 6.14
N ILE A 93 -16.36 27.63 6.02
CA ILE A 93 -15.48 27.35 7.15
C ILE A 93 -14.47 28.49 7.23
N GLU A 94 -14.67 29.41 8.16
CA GLU A 94 -13.71 30.46 8.47
C GLU A 94 -12.60 29.92 9.36
N VAL A 95 -11.34 30.26 9.02
CA VAL A 95 -10.17 29.87 9.81
C VAL A 95 -10.13 30.76 11.06
N VAL A 96 -10.23 30.14 12.23
CA VAL A 96 -10.06 30.83 13.52
C VAL A 96 -8.60 31.23 13.68
N GLN A 97 -8.31 32.54 13.66
CA GLN A 97 -6.93 33.06 13.61
C GLN A 97 -6.11 32.75 14.85
N ASP A 98 -6.76 32.60 16.01
CA ASP A 98 -6.08 32.40 17.30
C ASP A 98 -6.08 30.93 17.77
N LEU A 99 -6.36 29.99 16.87
CA LEU A 99 -6.34 28.57 17.22
C LEU A 99 -4.88 28.07 17.27
N ASP A 100 -4.36 27.87 18.48
CA ASP A 100 -3.07 27.20 18.67
C ASP A 100 -3.19 25.73 18.25
N THR A 101 -2.59 25.40 17.11
CA THR A 101 -2.59 24.04 16.56
C THR A 101 -1.50 23.15 17.15
N GLY A 102 -0.64 23.69 18.03
CA GLY A 102 0.51 22.98 18.58
C GLY A 102 1.54 22.54 17.51
N ARG A 103 1.41 23.04 16.28
CA ARG A 103 2.34 22.79 15.17
C ARG A 103 3.17 24.05 14.93
N ALA A 104 4.47 23.85 14.77
CA ALA A 104 5.33 24.90 14.26
C ALA A 104 4.82 25.36 12.88
N ALA A 105 4.92 26.68 12.63
CA ALA A 105 4.60 27.25 11.34
C ALA A 105 5.39 26.51 10.24
N SER A 106 4.68 25.93 9.27
CA SER A 106 5.31 25.26 8.14
C SER A 106 5.94 26.32 7.24
N ASP A 107 7.24 26.23 7.02
CA ASP A 107 7.98 27.04 6.06
C ASP A 107 7.69 26.64 4.59
N GLY A 108 6.83 25.64 4.38
CA GLY A 108 6.51 25.11 3.05
C GLY A 108 7.64 24.28 2.43
N VAL A 109 8.77 24.12 3.12
CA VAL A 109 9.92 23.37 2.64
C VAL A 109 9.83 21.95 3.19
N ARG A 110 9.83 20.95 2.28
CA ARG A 110 9.88 19.55 2.72
C ARG A 110 11.24 19.28 3.35
N THR A 111 11.25 18.82 4.59
CA THR A 111 12.46 18.33 5.25
C THR A 111 13.14 17.28 4.37
N ALA A 112 14.40 17.50 4.02
CA ALA A 112 15.15 16.57 3.19
C ALA A 112 15.24 15.20 3.88
N ALA A 113 15.04 14.13 3.11
CA ALA A 113 15.28 12.79 3.62
C ALA A 113 16.78 12.65 3.95
N PRO A 114 17.14 11.98 5.06
CA PRO A 114 18.54 11.75 5.39
C PRO A 114 19.21 11.00 4.23
N THR A 115 20.33 11.55 3.77
CA THR A 115 21.18 10.99 2.72
C THR A 115 22.39 10.31 3.36
N GLY A 116 22.80 9.15 2.83
CA GLY A 116 24.00 8.44 3.26
C GLY A 116 23.74 7.06 3.85
N ALA A 117 24.80 6.47 4.42
CA ALA A 117 24.78 5.10 4.91
C ALA A 117 23.81 4.92 6.07
N VAL A 118 22.95 3.91 5.96
CA VAL A 118 21.90 3.60 6.94
C VAL A 118 22.43 2.57 7.92
N VAL A 119 22.22 2.84 9.22
CA VAL A 119 22.57 1.90 10.28
C VAL A 119 21.39 0.94 10.50
N CYS A 120 21.66 -0.36 10.46
CA CYS A 120 20.68 -1.36 10.80
C CYS A 120 20.29 -1.27 12.28
N ARG A 121 19.00 -1.09 12.57
CA ARG A 121 18.48 -1.06 13.95
C ARG A 121 18.80 -2.32 14.75
N TYR A 122 18.90 -3.47 14.09
CA TYR A 122 19.02 -4.79 14.74
C TYR A 122 20.49 -5.19 14.96
N CYS A 123 21.29 -5.28 13.90
CA CYS A 123 22.67 -5.75 13.98
C CYS A 123 23.71 -4.62 13.96
N ARG A 124 23.28 -3.36 13.92
CA ARG A 124 24.13 -2.15 13.84
C ARG A 124 25.09 -2.11 12.64
N ASN A 125 24.86 -2.96 11.62
CA ASN A 125 25.62 -2.89 10.39
C ASN A 125 25.35 -1.56 9.67
N VAL A 126 26.40 -0.88 9.25
CA VAL A 126 26.32 0.33 8.42
C VAL A 126 26.28 -0.13 6.97
N GLN A 127 25.25 0.26 6.24
CA GLN A 127 25.06 -0.14 4.84
C GLN A 127 24.85 1.10 3.96
N ALA A 128 25.60 1.18 2.87
CA ALA A 128 25.58 2.34 1.98
C ALA A 128 24.27 2.46 1.19
N GLU A 129 23.71 1.33 0.76
CA GLU A 129 22.53 1.28 -0.12
C GLU A 129 21.67 0.03 0.14
N GLY A 130 20.39 0.09 -0.24
CA GLY A 130 19.50 -1.07 -0.21
C GLY A 130 18.43 -1.03 0.89
N LEU A 131 17.34 -1.76 0.65
CA LEU A 131 16.16 -1.83 1.53
C LEU A 131 16.27 -2.92 2.62
N VAL A 132 17.25 -3.81 2.50
CA VAL A 132 17.42 -4.98 3.38
C VAL A 132 18.87 -5.05 3.84
N CYS A 133 19.08 -5.29 5.13
CA CYS A 133 20.41 -5.42 5.71
C CYS A 133 21.11 -6.68 5.20
N GLU A 134 22.30 -6.54 4.62
CA GLU A 134 23.12 -7.64 4.10
C GLU A 134 23.59 -8.62 5.19
N ARG A 135 23.66 -8.15 6.45
CA ARG A 135 24.15 -8.97 7.58
C ARG A 135 23.04 -9.75 8.28
N CYS A 136 21.85 -9.20 8.43
CA CYS A 136 20.77 -9.81 9.23
C CYS A 136 19.42 -9.98 8.51
N GLY A 137 19.30 -9.53 7.26
CA GLY A 137 18.08 -9.69 6.47
C GLY A 137 16.91 -8.80 6.88
N MET A 138 17.06 -7.93 7.88
CA MET A 138 16.00 -7.03 8.33
C MET A 138 15.90 -5.78 7.45
N ARG A 139 14.68 -5.25 7.29
CA ARG A 139 14.43 -4.03 6.51
C ARG A 139 15.07 -2.79 7.13
N LEU A 140 15.74 -1.99 6.29
CA LEU A 140 16.36 -0.71 6.66
C LEU A 140 15.37 0.46 6.48
N PRO A 141 15.50 1.54 7.27
CA PRO A 141 14.81 2.81 7.01
C PRO A 141 15.07 3.31 5.58
N ARG A 142 14.05 3.88 4.94
CA ARG A 142 14.17 4.46 3.60
C ARG A 142 15.01 5.74 3.65
N ALA A 143 16.31 5.62 3.37
CA ALA A 143 17.16 6.76 3.03
C ALA A 143 17.24 6.90 1.50
N ARG A 144 17.35 8.13 1.00
CA ARG A 144 17.70 8.35 -0.41
C ARG A 144 19.18 8.00 -0.57
N VAL A 145 19.48 7.14 -1.55
CA VAL A 145 20.86 6.88 -1.97
C VAL A 145 21.44 8.20 -2.46
N ALA A 146 22.63 8.57 -1.99
CA ALA A 146 23.32 9.76 -2.47
C ALA A 146 23.66 9.56 -3.97
N PRO A 147 23.43 10.55 -4.85
CA PRO A 147 23.84 10.44 -6.24
C PRO A 147 25.38 10.43 -6.27
N GLY A 148 25.97 9.25 -6.47
CA GLY A 148 27.42 9.06 -6.43
C GLY A 148 27.92 7.61 -6.29
N ALA A 149 27.04 6.60 -6.26
CA ALA A 149 27.43 5.19 -6.18
C ALA A 149 27.06 4.39 -7.44
N GLU A 150 27.12 4.98 -8.63
CA GLU A 150 27.20 4.20 -9.87
C GLU A 150 28.67 3.90 -10.17
N ALA A 151 29.23 2.87 -9.51
CA ALA A 151 30.39 2.14 -10.03
C ALA A 151 30.69 0.92 -9.16
N ARG A 152 30.10 -0.23 -9.48
CA ARG A 152 30.78 -1.54 -9.46
C ARG A 152 30.02 -2.59 -10.28
N LYS A 153 30.41 -2.59 -11.56
CA LYS A 153 30.63 -3.72 -12.49
C LYS A 153 29.57 -4.83 -12.58
N GLY A 154 29.07 -4.98 -13.80
CA GLY A 154 28.35 -6.16 -14.27
C GLY A 154 29.20 -7.43 -14.17
N GLY A 155 28.54 -8.50 -13.74
CA GLY A 155 28.93 -9.86 -14.04
C GLY A 155 28.37 -10.23 -15.41
N SER A 156 29.15 -10.97 -16.20
CA SER A 156 28.75 -11.51 -17.50
C SER A 156 27.51 -12.40 -17.36
N GLU A 157 26.70 -12.50 -18.42
CA GLU A 157 25.47 -13.31 -18.46
C GLU A 157 25.69 -14.79 -18.06
N GLU A 158 26.89 -15.33 -18.23
CA GLU A 158 27.25 -16.70 -17.81
C GLU A 158 27.45 -16.84 -16.29
N GLU A 159 27.86 -15.79 -15.58
CA GLU A 159 28.02 -15.78 -14.11
C GLU A 159 26.68 -15.72 -13.36
N LEU A 160 25.59 -15.44 -14.09
CA LEU A 160 24.21 -15.33 -13.60
C LEU A 160 23.37 -16.59 -13.85
N ALA A 161 23.96 -17.64 -14.45
CA ALA A 161 23.28 -18.90 -14.69
C ALA A 161 22.83 -19.55 -13.36
N TRP A 162 21.58 -20.00 -13.33
CA TRP A 162 21.00 -20.65 -12.15
C TRP A 162 21.71 -21.97 -11.87
N LYS A 163 22.29 -22.12 -10.67
CA LYS A 163 22.92 -23.37 -10.23
C LYS A 163 22.07 -24.05 -9.16
N PRO A 164 22.01 -25.39 -9.12
CA PRO A 164 21.29 -26.10 -8.08
C PRO A 164 22.00 -25.92 -6.73
N CYS A 165 21.24 -25.65 -5.66
CA CYS A 165 21.78 -25.63 -4.31
C CYS A 165 22.37 -26.99 -3.93
N GLN A 166 23.58 -27.02 -3.35
CA GLN A 166 24.28 -28.25 -2.97
C GLN A 166 23.53 -29.08 -1.91
N LYS A 167 22.60 -28.48 -1.16
CA LYS A 167 21.86 -29.15 -0.07
C LYS A 167 20.46 -29.61 -0.47
N CYS A 168 19.70 -28.75 -1.17
CA CYS A 168 18.29 -29.02 -1.49
C CYS A 168 17.99 -28.96 -3.00
N ARG A 169 19.01 -28.78 -3.84
CA ARG A 169 18.94 -28.71 -5.32
C ARG A 169 18.00 -27.65 -5.91
N THR A 170 17.39 -26.80 -5.09
CA THR A 170 16.62 -25.65 -5.56
C THR A 170 17.51 -24.76 -6.43
N PRO A 171 17.06 -24.35 -7.63
CA PRO A 171 17.84 -23.44 -8.46
C PRO A 171 18.02 -22.13 -7.71
N THR A 172 19.25 -21.66 -7.58
CA THR A 172 19.59 -20.41 -6.90
C THR A 172 20.76 -19.75 -7.63
N ARG A 173 20.81 -18.42 -7.60
CA ARG A 173 21.95 -17.70 -8.17
C ARG A 173 23.23 -17.95 -7.36
N PRO A 174 24.37 -18.18 -8.02
CA PRO A 174 25.66 -18.33 -7.33
C PRO A 174 25.96 -17.08 -6.47
N GLY A 175 26.60 -17.28 -5.31
CA GLY A 175 26.89 -16.22 -4.34
C GLY A 175 25.71 -15.81 -3.43
N LYS A 176 24.47 -16.23 -3.74
CA LYS A 176 23.28 -15.96 -2.91
C LYS A 176 22.96 -17.13 -1.96
N LEU A 177 22.16 -16.82 -0.95
CA LEU A 177 21.59 -17.83 -0.04
C LEU A 177 20.40 -18.51 -0.73
N CYS A 178 20.32 -19.83 -0.61
CA CYS A 178 19.16 -20.58 -1.09
C CYS A 178 17.90 -20.15 -0.34
N SER A 179 16.82 -19.86 -1.07
CA SER A 179 15.54 -19.42 -0.50
C SER A 179 14.86 -20.49 0.38
N VAL A 180 15.18 -21.77 0.16
CA VAL A 180 14.55 -22.89 0.87
C VAL A 180 15.36 -23.33 2.09
N CYS A 181 16.67 -23.55 1.93
CA CYS A 181 17.50 -24.11 2.99
C CYS A 181 18.52 -23.14 3.60
N GLY A 182 18.56 -21.89 3.13
CA GLY A 182 19.48 -20.84 3.62
C GLY A 182 20.96 -21.10 3.35
N THR A 183 21.32 -22.18 2.64
CA THR A 183 22.73 -22.51 2.37
C THR A 183 23.26 -21.61 1.26
N ARG A 184 24.48 -21.09 1.42
CA ARG A 184 25.13 -20.24 0.40
C ARG A 184 25.54 -21.10 -0.79
N VAL A 185 25.09 -20.73 -1.99
CA VAL A 185 25.47 -21.43 -3.22
C VAL A 185 26.81 -20.88 -3.71
N VAL A 186 27.79 -21.76 -3.85
CA VAL A 186 29.15 -21.41 -4.27
C VAL A 186 29.12 -21.00 -5.75
N ALA A 187 29.73 -19.86 -6.07
CA ALA A 187 30.12 -19.53 -7.43
C ALA A 187 31.43 -20.30 -7.69
N ASP A 188 31.47 -21.16 -8.70
CA ASP A 188 32.74 -21.78 -9.11
C ASP A 188 33.69 -20.64 -9.51
N SER A 189 34.82 -20.56 -8.80
CA SER A 189 35.92 -19.64 -9.04
C SER A 189 36.75 -20.05 -10.25
#